data_AF-A0A1X0P654-F1
#
_entry.id   AF-A0A1X0P654-F1
#
_cell.length_a   1.000
_cell.length_b   1.000
_cell.length_c   1.000
_cell.angle_alpha   90.00
_cell.angle_beta   90.00
_cell.angle_gamma   90.00
#
_symmetry.space_group_name_H-M   'P 1'
#
loop_
_entity.id
_entity.type
_entity.pdbx_description
1 polymer ?
#
loop_
_entity_poly.entity_id
_entity_poly.type
_entity_poly.pdbx_seq_one_letter_code
_entity_poly.pdbx_strand_id
1 'polypeptide(L)' 'MQEMDIPSHIIRWSASFLKGLQAKVRVNSKSSPLVLFHRGVPQGTVLGPLMFIIAMNALSKRLSQVPLLFHVFFADDLTP' A
#
# COMPACT_ATOMS: atom_id res chain seq x y z
N MET A 1 8.48 0.31 -7.45
CA MET A 1 8.21 1.35 -8.48
C MET A 1 9.44 1.73 -9.28
N GLN A 2 10.60 1.97 -8.65
CA GLN A 2 11.84 2.29 -9.39
C GLN A 2 12.25 1.19 -10.39
N GLU A 3 12.02 -0.07 -10.03
CA GLU A 3 12.27 -1.24 -10.90
C GLU A 3 11.23 -1.46 -12.01
N MET A 4 10.21 -0.58 -12.13
CA MET A 4 9.07 -0.77 -13.06
C MET A 4 9.12 0.16 -14.28
N ASP A 5 10.26 0.79 -14.55
CA ASP A 5 10.45 1.76 -15.65
C ASP A 5 9.38 2.87 -15.69
N ILE A 6 9.02 3.38 -14.51
CA ILE A 6 8.01 4.43 -14.35
C ILE A 6 8.70 5.80 -14.38
N PRO A 7 8.16 6.81 -15.10
CA PRO A 7 8.68 8.17 -15.08
C PRO A 7 8.84 8.72 -13.65
N SER A 8 9.97 9.38 -13.38
CA SER A 8 10.33 9.82 -12.02
C SER A 8 9.31 10.78 -11.40
N HIS A 9 8.59 11.56 -12.21
CA HIS A 9 7.55 12.46 -11.73
C HIS A 9 6.34 11.72 -11.16
N ILE A 10 5.97 10.56 -11.73
CA ILE A 10 4.91 9.69 -11.21
C ILE A 10 5.38 9.04 -9.91
N ILE A 11 6.62 8.57 -9.84
CA ILE A 11 7.20 8.01 -8.59
C ILE A 11 7.15 9.06 -7.46
N ARG A 12 7.53 10.30 -7.75
CA ARG A 12 7.48 11.40 -6.79
C ARG A 12 6.06 11.74 -6.37
N TRP A 13 5.11 11.75 -7.29
CA TRP A 13 3.70 11.97 -7.00
C TRP A 13 3.13 10.86 -6.11
N SER A 14 3.42 9.59 -6.40
CA SER A 14 3.04 8.45 -5.55
C SER A 14 3.68 8.53 -4.17
N ALA A 15 4.94 8.93 -4.08
CA ALA A 15 5.60 9.14 -2.79
C ALA A 15 4.97 10.30 -2.00
N SER A 16 4.53 11.37 -2.68
CA SER A 16 3.81 12.48 -2.05
C SER A 16 2.46 12.04 -1.51
N PHE A 17 1.75 11.17 -2.23
CA PHE A 17 0.47 10.61 -1.81
C PHE A 17 0.57 9.78 -0.52
N LEU A 18 1.71 9.13 -0.29
CA LEU A 18 1.95 8.30 0.91
C LEU A 18 2.53 9.09 2.10
N LYS A 19 2.80 10.40 1.94
CA LYS A 19 3.39 11.26 2.97
C LYS A 19 2.34 12.07 3.70
N GLY A 20 2.63 12.43 4.96
CA GLY A 20 1.79 13.34 5.75
C GLY A 20 0.39 12.81 6.05
N LEU A 21 0.22 11.48 6.02
CA LEU A 21 -1.05 10.82 6.25
C LEU A 21 -1.51 11.11 7.69
N GLN A 22 -2.66 11.74 7.83
CA GLN A 22 -3.25 12.05 9.12
C GLN A 22 -4.67 11.52 9.15
N ALA A 23 -5.04 10.89 10.26
CA ALA A 23 -6.41 10.44 10.45
C ALA A 23 -6.85 10.63 11.91
N LYS A 24 -8.16 10.70 12.09
CA LYS A 24 -8.83 10.62 13.38
C LYS A 24 -10.09 9.80 13.20
N VAL A 25 -10.53 9.15 14.26
CA VAL A 25 -11.74 8.34 14.26
C VAL A 25 -12.83 9.10 14.98
N ARG A 26 -14.05 9.05 14.44
CA ARG A 26 -15.25 9.56 15.10
C ARG A 26 -16.22 8.41 15.33
N VAL A 27 -16.69 8.27 16.57
CA VAL A 27 -17.73 7.31 16.95
C VAL A 27 -18.82 8.10 17.67
N ASN A 28 -20.03 8.11 17.11
CA ASN A 28 -21.12 8.99 17.52
C ASN A 28 -20.64 10.46 17.57
N SER A 29 -20.84 11.12 18.72
CA SER A 29 -20.47 12.52 18.95
C SER A 29 -19.02 12.71 19.43
N LYS A 30 -18.25 11.63 19.63
CA LYS A 30 -16.87 11.69 20.16
C LYS A 30 -15.86 11.48 19.04
N SER A 31 -14.78 12.26 19.05
CA SER A 31 -13.67 12.13 18.09
C SER A 31 -12.36 11.87 18.83
N SER A 32 -11.49 11.04 18.26
CA SER A 32 -10.12 10.86 18.74
C SER A 32 -9.28 12.11 18.44
N PRO A 33 -8.11 12.25 19.10
CA PRO A 33 -7.06 13.15 18.63
C PRO A 33 -6.66 12.81 17.18
N LEU A 34 -6.07 13.80 16.50
CA LEU A 34 -5.46 13.62 15.19
C LEU A 34 -4.15 12.84 15.34
N VAL A 35 -3.95 11.80 14.53
CA VAL A 35 -2.77 10.95 14.55
C VAL A 35 -2.06 11.05 13.21
N LEU A 36 -0.74 11.22 13.25
CA LEU A 36 0.14 11.16 12.08
C LEU A 36 0.59 9.71 11.83
N PHE A 37 0.32 9.21 10.64
CA PHE A 37 0.70 7.88 10.19
C PHE A 37 1.98 7.96 9.36
N HIS A 38 2.92 7.08 9.71
CA HIS A 38 4.21 6.95 9.02
C HIS A 38 4.20 5.83 7.97
N ARG A 39 3.15 5.01 7.97
CA ARG A 39 2.97 3.81 7.14
C ARG A 39 1.50 3.63 6.79
N GLY A 40 1.26 2.92 5.70
CA GLY A 40 -0.08 2.63 5.20
C GLY A 40 -0.46 3.48 4.00
N VAL A 41 -1.68 3.26 3.52
CA VAL A 41 -2.30 4.00 2.41
C VAL A 41 -3.62 4.59 2.92
N PRO A 42 -4.04 5.77 2.44
CA PRO A 42 -5.35 6.30 2.81
C PRO A 42 -6.48 5.44 2.23
N GLN A 43 -7.35 4.93 3.10
CA GLN A 43 -8.52 4.14 2.73
C GLN A 43 -9.59 5.01 2.05
N GLY A 44 -10.36 4.41 1.14
CA GLY A 44 -11.39 5.13 0.37
C GLY A 44 -10.84 5.98 -0.79
N THR A 45 -9.55 5.85 -1.10
CA THR A 45 -8.93 6.52 -2.24
C THR A 45 -8.79 5.56 -3.43
N VAL A 46 -8.87 6.10 -4.65
CA VAL A 46 -8.66 5.32 -5.88
C VAL A 46 -7.22 4.78 -5.97
N LEU A 47 -6.24 5.57 -5.50
CA LEU A 47 -4.83 5.20 -5.60
C LEU A 47 -4.38 4.22 -4.49
N GLY A 48 -5.09 4.17 -3.36
CA GLY A 48 -4.75 3.31 -2.23
C GLY A 48 -4.59 1.83 -2.61
N PRO A 49 -5.59 1.20 -3.24
CA PRO A 49 -5.50 -0.18 -3.71
C PRO A 49 -4.35 -0.41 -4.70
N LEU A 50 -4.08 0.54 -5.61
CA LEU A 50 -2.97 0.42 -6.55
C LEU A 50 -1.61 0.44 -5.82
N MET A 51 -1.41 1.36 -4.88
CA MET A 51 -0.19 1.41 -4.07
C MET A 51 0.00 0.13 -3.26
N PHE A 52 -1.11 -0.44 -2.76
CA PHE A 52 -1.10 -1.72 -2.07
C PHE A 52 -0.65 -2.87 -3.00
N ILE A 53 -1.25 -3.00 -4.19
CA ILE A 53 -0.89 -4.03 -5.18
C ILE A 53 0.60 -3.91 -5.58
N ILE A 54 1.13 -2.69 -5.74
CA ILE A 54 2.56 -2.49 -6.05
C ILE A 54 3.46 -3.06 -4.95
N ALA A 55 3.09 -2.90 -3.68
CA ALA A 55 3.83 -3.49 -2.56
C ALA A 55 3.70 -5.03 -2.56
N MET A 56 2.48 -5.56 -2.78
CA MET A 56 2.24 -7.01 -2.85
C MET A 56 2.96 -7.66 -4.03
N ASN A 57 3.09 -6.98 -5.16
CA ASN A 57 3.88 -7.47 -6.30
C ASN A 57 5.36 -7.67 -5.93
N ALA A 58 5.93 -6.77 -5.13
CA ALA A 58 7.29 -6.93 -4.63
C ALA A 58 7.42 -8.15 -3.70
N LEU A 59 6.42 -8.39 -2.85
CA LEU A 59 6.35 -9.59 -2.01
C LEU A 59 6.22 -10.86 -2.86
N SER A 60 5.32 -10.87 -3.84
CA SER A 60 5.09 -12.01 -4.73
C SER A 60 6.34 -12.42 -5.49
N LYS A 61 7.12 -11.46 -6.00
CA LYS A 61 8.42 -11.72 -6.63
C LYS A 61 9.41 -12.41 -5.69
N ARG A 62 9.43 -12.03 -4.40
CA ARG A 62 10.29 -12.66 -3.39
C ARG A 62 9.82 -14.07 -3.02
N LEU A 63 8.52 -14.27 -2.86
CA LEU A 63 7.97 -15.59 -2.58
C LEU A 63 8.20 -16.56 -3.75
N SER A 64 8.15 -16.06 -4.99
CA SER A 64 8.43 -16.87 -6.20
C SER A 64 9.88 -17.38 -6.27
N GLN A 65 10.79 -16.87 -5.43
CA GLN A 65 12.17 -17.35 -5.34
C GLN A 65 12.34 -18.50 -4.36
N VAL A 66 11.31 -18.83 -3.56
CA VAL A 66 11.36 -19.92 -2.58
C VAL A 66 11.05 -21.25 -3.28
N PRO A 67 11.96 -22.23 -3.28
CA PRO A 67 11.71 -23.51 -3.93
C PRO A 67 10.52 -24.24 -3.31
N LEU A 68 9.71 -24.89 -4.15
CA LEU A 68 8.52 -25.68 -3.77
C LEU A 68 7.39 -24.86 -3.12
N LEU A 69 7.50 -23.53 -3.07
CA LEU A 69 6.41 -22.66 -2.65
C LEU A 69 5.58 -22.29 -3.88
N PHE A 70 4.32 -22.73 -3.88
CA PHE A 70 3.30 -22.26 -4.81
C PHE A 70 2.42 -21.27 -4.08
N HIS A 71 2.06 -20.19 -4.78
CA HIS A 71 1.21 -19.18 -4.20
C HIS A 71 0.45 -18.38 -5.25
N VAL A 72 -0.73 -17.91 -4.85
CA VAL A 72 -1.55 -16.96 -5.60
C VAL A 72 -1.92 -15.81 -4.68
N PHE A 73 -1.88 -14.59 -5.22
CA PHE A 73 -2.36 -13.39 -4.53
C PHE A 73 -3.66 -12.89 -5.16
N PHE A 74 -4.62 -12.55 -4.30
CA PHE A 74 -5.74 -11.67 -4.65
C PHE A 74 -5.83 -10.56 -3.62
N ALA A 75 -5.49 -9.33 -4.01
CA ALA A 75 -5.33 -8.22 -3.07
C ALA A 75 -4.41 -8.61 -1.89
N ASP A 76 -4.92 -8.61 -0.65
CA ASP A 76 -4.20 -9.01 0.56
C ASP A 76 -4.27 -10.52 0.86
N ASP A 77 -5.17 -11.25 0.22
CA ASP A 77 -5.30 -12.69 0.37
C ASP A 77 -4.15 -13.42 -0.36
N LEU A 78 -3.48 -14.29 0.39
CA LEU A 78 -2.44 -15.19 -0.09
C LEU A 78 -2.91 -16.63 0.11
N THR A 79 -3.02 -17.38 -0.98
CA THR A 79 -3.36 -18.80 -0.95
C THR A 79 -2.22 -19.65 -1.52
N PRO A 80 -2.13 -20.94 -1.14
CA PRO A 80 -1.25 -21.91 -1.79
C PRO A 80 -1.50 -21.99 -3.31
#